data_AF-A0A8T0ESI5-F1
#
_entry.id   AF-A0A8T0ESI5-F1
#
_cell.length_a   1.000
_cell.length_b   1.000
_cell.length_c   1.000
_cell.angle_alpha   90.00
_cell.angle_beta   90.00
_cell.angle_gamma   90.00
#
_symmetry.space_group_name_H-M   'P 1'
#
loop_
_entity.id
_entity.type
_entity.pdbx_description
1 polymer ?
#
loop_
_entity_poly.entity_id
_entity_poly.type
_entity_poly.pdbx_seq_one_letter_code
_entity_poly.pdbx_strand_id
1 'polypeptide(L)'
;MHLIISPETCSYRGEGNAGFVISLKKEEKVIRLEKQDAASKQTTCIDEQRQKCENQISMVKNVMKPLLGENLVNCPVLVFIHKDEIKTINSLFSVQRPKSRLHKIVNEENTYVLMLPDYCTLPPDLKMFSSFGPVISVEIKFLIA
;
A
#
# COMPACT_ATOMS: atom_id res chain seq x y z
N MET A 1 12.78 -3.07 9.80
CA MET A 1 12.24 -1.70 9.90
C MET A 1 11.01 -1.81 10.79
N HIS A 2 10.96 -1.10 11.92
CA HIS A 2 9.75 -1.04 12.74
C HIS A 2 8.92 0.16 12.29
N LEU A 3 7.66 -0.07 11.94
CA LEU A 3 6.75 0.98 11.51
C LEU A 3 6.02 1.52 12.74
N ILE A 4 6.22 2.79 13.07
CA ILE A 4 5.47 3.41 14.15
C ILE A 4 4.13 3.84 13.57
N ILE A 5 3.08 3.04 13.80
CA ILE A 5 1.74 3.31 13.30
C ILE A 5 0.98 4.16 14.31
N SER A 6 0.71 5.41 13.95
CA SER A 6 -0.11 6.33 14.73
C SER A 6 -0.89 7.29 13.81
N PRO A 7 -1.91 8.00 14.32
CA PRO A 7 -2.63 9.02 13.55
C PRO A 7 -1.74 10.15 13.02
N GLU A 8 -0.67 10.47 13.75
CA GLU A 8 0.29 11.51 13.40
C GLU A 8 1.18 11.06 12.25
N THR A 9 1.67 9.82 12.29
CA THR A 9 2.62 9.28 11.31
C THR A 9 1.96 8.68 10.07
N CYS A 10 0.70 8.23 10.20
CA CYS A 10 -0.02 7.51 9.16
C CYS A 10 -1.33 8.19 8.78
N SER A 11 -1.83 7.92 7.57
CA SER A 11 -3.17 8.32 7.15
C SER A 11 -3.77 7.32 6.17
N TYR A 12 -5.09 7.15 6.22
CA TYR A 12 -5.83 6.41 5.20
C TYR A 12 -5.65 7.10 3.84
N ARG A 13 -5.17 6.37 2.83
CA ARG A 13 -4.95 6.90 1.47
C ARG A 13 -6.10 6.52 0.54
N GLY A 14 -6.59 5.28 0.64
CA GLY A 14 -7.67 4.80 -0.20
C GLY A 14 -7.77 3.28 -0.20
N GLU A 15 -8.81 2.76 -0.85
CA GLU A 15 -9.00 1.32 -1.01
C GLU A 15 -9.69 0.95 -2.32
N GLY A 16 -9.21 -0.15 -2.93
CA GLY A 16 -9.86 -0.82 -4.05
C GLY A 16 -10.73 -1.98 -3.57
N ASN A 17 -11.05 -2.92 -4.47
CA ASN A 17 -11.73 -4.16 -4.06
C ASN A 17 -10.79 -5.08 -3.25
N ALA A 18 -9.54 -5.26 -3.72
CA ALA A 18 -8.60 -6.21 -3.16
C ALA A 18 -7.53 -5.60 -2.24
N GLY A 19 -7.37 -4.27 -2.24
CA GLY A 19 -6.30 -3.60 -1.51
C GLY A 19 -6.81 -2.48 -0.63
N PHE A 20 -6.16 -2.30 0.51
CA PHE A 20 -6.33 -1.19 1.45
C PHE A 20 -4.97 -0.50 1.62
N VAL A 21 -4.92 0.82 1.42
CA VAL A 21 -3.67 1.56 1.33
C VAL A 21 -3.60 2.62 2.44
N ILE A 22 -2.50 2.61 3.18
CA ILE A 22 -2.14 3.66 4.13
C ILE A 22 -0.89 4.38 3.66
N SER A 23 -0.84 5.69 3.91
CA SER A 23 0.36 6.50 3.72
C SER A 23 1.15 6.58 5.02
N LEU A 24 2.47 6.46 4.89
CA LEU A 24 3.49 6.72 5.90
C LEU A 24 4.07 8.11 5.62
N LYS A 25 3.59 9.12 6.34
CA LYS A 25 3.79 10.54 5.98
C LYS A 25 5.26 10.94 6.01
N LYS A 26 6.02 10.45 6.99
CA LYS A 26 7.43 10.81 7.17
C LYS A 26 8.33 10.18 6.11
N GLU A 27 8.03 8.95 5.74
CA GLU A 27 8.79 8.16 4.78
C GLU A 27 8.38 8.47 3.33
N GLU A 28 7.26 9.18 3.13
CA GLU A 28 6.62 9.41 1.82
C GLU A 28 6.46 8.08 1.07
N LYS A 29 6.02 7.07 1.81
CA LYS A 29 5.72 5.73 1.32
C LYS A 29 4.26 5.41 1.55
N VAL A 30 3.77 4.43 0.82
CA VAL A 30 2.49 3.79 1.09
C VAL A 30 2.70 2.31 1.34
N ILE A 31 1.86 1.75 2.19
CA ILE A 31 1.77 0.31 2.39
C ILE A 31 0.43 -0.16 1.85
N ARG A 32 0.46 -1.24 1.06
CA ARG A 32 -0.72 -1.89 0.51
C ARG A 32 -0.98 -3.21 1.24
N LEU A 33 -2.06 -3.23 2.02
CA LEU A 33 -2.59 -4.42 2.68
C LEU A 33 -3.62 -5.10 1.77
N GLU A 34 -3.63 -6.43 1.79
CA GLU A 34 -4.64 -7.20 1.07
C GLU A 34 -5.94 -7.31 1.87
N LYS A 35 -7.06 -7.27 1.15
CA LYS A 35 -8.38 -7.47 1.72
C LYS A 35 -8.95 -8.84 1.36
N GLN A 36 -9.71 -9.40 2.28
CA GLN A 36 -10.46 -10.63 2.11
C GLN A 36 -11.94 -10.42 2.45
N ASP A 37 -12.81 -11.30 1.95
CA ASP A 37 -14.21 -11.28 2.34
C ASP A 37 -14.35 -11.55 3.84
N ALA A 38 -15.19 -10.77 4.53
CA ALA A 38 -15.37 -10.91 5.97
C ALA A 38 -15.89 -12.30 6.39
N ALA A 39 -16.60 -12.98 5.48
CA ALA A 39 -17.08 -14.35 5.67
C ALA A 39 -16.01 -15.42 5.38
N SER A 40 -14.90 -15.07 4.73
CA SER A 40 -13.83 -16.00 4.41
C SER A 40 -12.96 -16.24 5.64
N LYS A 41 -12.74 -17.51 5.97
CA LYS A 41 -11.79 -17.95 7.01
C LYS A 41 -10.44 -18.35 6.42
N GLN A 42 -10.14 -17.90 5.20
CA GLN A 42 -8.96 -18.37 4.48
C GLN A 42 -7.70 -17.71 5.04
N THR A 43 -7.03 -18.42 5.93
CA THR A 43 -5.72 -18.01 6.44
C THR A 43 -4.65 -18.57 5.52
N THR A 44 -4.05 -17.70 4.70
CA THR A 44 -2.87 -18.06 3.91
C THR A 44 -1.66 -18.20 4.84
N CYS A 45 -0.83 -19.20 4.61
CA CYS A 45 0.43 -19.35 5.34
C CYS A 45 1.32 -18.11 5.11
N ILE A 46 2.07 -17.68 6.12
CA ILE A 46 2.97 -16.52 6.04
C ILE A 46 4.03 -16.67 4.94
N ASP A 47 4.54 -17.88 4.70
CA ASP A 47 5.52 -18.14 3.65
C ASP A 47 4.91 -18.06 2.25
N GLU A 48 3.66 -18.51 2.09
CA GLU A 48 2.91 -18.35 0.84
C GLU A 48 2.63 -16.87 0.54
N GLN A 49 2.30 -16.08 1.57
CA GLN A 49 2.12 -14.63 1.45
C GLN A 49 3.43 -13.93 1.06
N ARG A 50 4.54 -14.33 1.68
CA ARG A 50 5.88 -13.85 1.33
C ARG A 50 6.20 -14.14 -0.13
N GLN A 51 6.05 -15.40 -0.54
CA GLN A 51 6.31 -15.83 -1.92
C GLN A 51 5.42 -15.08 -2.92
N LYS A 52 4.15 -14.85 -2.58
CA LYS A 52 3.22 -14.06 -3.41
C LYS A 52 3.75 -12.63 -3.60
N CYS A 53 4.21 -11.98 -2.54
CA CYS A 53 4.77 -10.63 -2.61
C CYS A 53 6.09 -10.61 -3.42
N GLU A 54 6.97 -11.59 -3.23
CA GLU A 54 8.21 -11.74 -3.99
C GLU A 54 7.95 -11.96 -5.48
N ASN A 55 6.92 -12.75 -5.82
CA ASN A 55 6.47 -12.94 -7.20
C ASN A 55 5.96 -11.62 -7.82
N GLN A 56 5.22 -10.82 -7.06
CA GLN A 56 4.79 -9.48 -7.52
C GLN A 56 5.98 -8.55 -7.74
N ILE A 57 6.96 -8.54 -6.83
CA ILE A 57 8.20 -7.76 -6.99
C ILE A 57 8.95 -8.21 -8.24
N SER A 58 9.08 -9.53 -8.45
CA SER A 58 9.73 -10.11 -9.63
C SER A 58 9.02 -9.74 -10.93
N MET A 59 7.69 -9.80 -10.95
CA MET A 59 6.88 -9.39 -12.11
C MET A 59 7.06 -7.90 -12.41
N VAL A 60 7.05 -7.03 -11.39
CA VAL A 60 7.32 -5.60 -11.59
C VAL A 60 8.73 -5.38 -12.14
N LYS A 61 9.74 -6.00 -11.52
CA LYS A 61 11.16 -5.79 -11.85
C LYS A 61 11.52 -6.33 -13.23
N ASN A 62 11.08 -7.54 -13.57
CA ASN A 62 11.57 -8.27 -14.73
C ASN A 62 10.64 -8.14 -15.95
N VAL A 63 9.39 -7.70 -15.75
CA VAL A 63 8.39 -7.58 -16.83
C VAL A 63 7.92 -6.13 -16.96
N MET A 64 7.37 -5.54 -15.90
CA MET A 64 6.73 -4.22 -16.01
C MET A 64 7.74 -3.10 -16.26
N LYS A 65 8.88 -3.10 -15.56
CA LYS A 65 9.92 -2.09 -15.75
C LYS A 65 10.52 -2.09 -17.16
N PRO A 66 10.94 -3.24 -17.74
CA PRO A 66 11.43 -3.27 -19.11
C PRO A 66 10.41 -2.86 -20.17
N LEU A 67 9.12 -3.20 -19.97
CA LEU A 67 8.08 -2.92 -20.97
C LEU A 67 7.53 -1.49 -20.90
N LEU A 68 7.40 -0.92 -19.70
CA LEU A 68 6.77 0.38 -19.49
C LEU A 68 7.77 1.52 -19.27
N GLY A 69 9.03 1.19 -18.98
CA GLY A 69 10.10 2.16 -18.75
C GLY A 69 10.63 2.15 -17.32
N GLU A 70 11.96 2.11 -17.20
CA GLU A 70 12.67 2.01 -15.92
C GLU A 70 12.36 3.14 -14.92
N ASN A 71 12.06 4.33 -15.44
CA ASN A 71 11.78 5.53 -14.64
C ASN A 71 10.28 5.72 -14.34
N LEU A 72 9.39 4.98 -15.00
CA LEU A 72 7.94 5.12 -14.84
C LEU A 72 7.36 4.11 -13.84
N VAL A 73 8.10 3.05 -13.54
CA VAL A 73 7.64 1.96 -12.67
C VAL A 73 8.64 1.73 -11.55
N ASN A 74 8.23 1.94 -10.30
CA ASN A 74 9.06 1.64 -9.13
C ASN A 74 8.84 0.21 -8.64
N CYS A 75 9.93 -0.47 -8.29
CA CYS A 75 9.83 -1.76 -7.61
C CYS A 75 9.35 -1.57 -6.17
N PRO A 76 8.35 -2.34 -5.72
CA PRO A 76 7.97 -2.34 -4.32
C PRO A 76 9.05 -2.97 -3.44
N VAL A 77 9.04 -2.61 -2.16
CA VAL A 77 9.87 -3.21 -1.12
C VAL A 77 8.99 -4.14 -0.28
N LEU A 78 9.50 -5.34 0.00
CA LEU A 78 8.85 -6.29 0.88
C LEU A 78 9.02 -5.86 2.34
N VAL A 79 7.91 -5.77 3.09
CA VAL A 79 7.92 -5.39 4.51
C VAL A 79 7.10 -6.38 5.30
N PHE A 80 7.58 -6.74 6.49
CA PHE A 80 6.84 -7.55 7.44
C PHE A 80 6.09 -6.64 8.42
N ILE A 81 4.82 -6.97 8.72
CA ILE A 81 3.98 -6.23 9.67
C ILE A 81 3.41 -7.21 10.69
N HIS A 82 3.50 -6.83 11.96
CA HIS A 82 2.94 -7.59 13.06
C HIS A 82 1.42 -7.41 13.18
N LYS A 83 0.73 -8.45 13.67
CA LYS A 83 -0.72 -8.43 13.90
C LYS A 83 -1.20 -7.23 14.73
N ASP A 84 -0.41 -6.79 15.72
CA ASP A 84 -0.79 -5.69 16.62
C ASP A 84 -0.72 -4.32 15.91
N GLU A 85 0.21 -4.18 14.96
CA GLU A 85 0.26 -3.03 14.06
C GLU A 85 -0.97 -3.02 13.14
N ILE A 86 -1.37 -4.18 12.59
CA ILE A 86 -2.56 -4.28 11.73
C ILE A 86 -3.85 -3.98 12.50
N LYS A 87 -3.99 -4.48 13.74
CA LYS A 87 -5.09 -4.13 14.64
C LYS A 87 -5.20 -2.63 14.82
N THR A 88 -4.06 -1.99 15.06
CA THR A 88 -3.97 -0.53 15.17
C THR A 88 -4.45 0.14 13.89
N ILE A 89 -3.97 -0.30 12.72
CA ILE A 89 -4.42 0.22 11.40
C ILE A 89 -5.94 0.09 11.23
N ASN A 90 -6.48 -1.11 11.45
CA ASN A 90 -7.91 -1.40 11.30
C ASN A 90 -8.75 -0.50 12.21
N SER A 91 -8.37 -0.38 13.48
CA SER A 91 -9.05 0.46 14.45
C SER A 91 -9.02 1.94 14.03
N LEU A 92 -7.82 2.47 13.73
CA LEU A 92 -7.61 3.88 13.42
C LEU A 92 -8.39 4.37 12.20
N PHE A 93 -8.48 3.52 11.17
CA PHE A 93 -9.03 3.94 9.88
C PHE A 93 -10.41 3.37 9.57
N SER A 94 -10.97 2.54 10.44
CA SER A 94 -12.31 1.93 10.28
C SER A 94 -13.39 2.95 9.87
N VAL A 95 -13.44 4.11 10.53
CA VAL A 95 -14.44 5.16 10.30
C VAL A 95 -14.22 5.96 9.02
N GLN A 96 -13.00 5.96 8.46
CA GLN A 96 -12.66 6.68 7.23
C GLN A 96 -13.00 5.87 5.97
N ARG A 97 -13.29 4.57 6.13
CA ARG A 97 -13.61 3.67 5.03
C ARG A 97 -15.02 3.92 4.51
N PRO A 98 -15.23 3.97 3.18
CA PRO A 98 -16.57 4.08 2.61
C PRO A 98 -17.45 2.90 3.01
N LYS A 99 -18.72 3.14 3.38
CA LYS A 99 -19.67 2.10 3.79
C LYS A 99 -19.80 0.95 2.78
N SER A 100 -19.77 1.26 1.48
CA SER A 100 -19.84 0.28 0.40
C SER A 100 -18.65 -0.69 0.34
N ARG A 101 -17.53 -0.37 1.00
CA ARG A 101 -16.30 -1.18 1.01
C ARG A 101 -16.16 -2.08 2.24
N LEU A 102 -17.05 -1.97 3.23
CA LEU A 102 -16.94 -2.65 4.52
C LEU A 102 -17.18 -4.17 4.47
N HIS A 103 -17.67 -4.70 3.35
CA HIS A 103 -17.89 -6.14 3.15
C HIS A 103 -16.58 -6.95 3.06
N LYS A 104 -15.43 -6.28 2.82
CA LYS A 104 -14.09 -6.88 2.86
C LYS A 104 -13.23 -6.23 3.95
N ILE A 105 -12.39 -7.03 4.60
CA ILE A 105 -11.55 -6.62 5.74
C ILE A 105 -10.08 -6.95 5.49
N VAL A 106 -9.18 -6.28 6.21
CA VAL A 106 -7.77 -6.68 6.31
C VAL A 106 -7.65 -7.65 7.49
N ASN A 107 -7.03 -8.80 7.27
CA ASN A 107 -6.88 -9.82 8.32
C ASN A 107 -5.86 -9.37 9.39
N GLU A 108 -6.18 -9.60 10.66
CA GLU A 108 -5.36 -9.17 11.81
C GLU A 108 -4.31 -10.24 12.18
N GLU A 109 -3.52 -10.66 11.20
CA GLU A 109 -2.48 -11.67 11.35
C GLU A 109 -1.13 -11.14 10.89
N ASN A 110 -0.04 -11.71 11.41
CA ASN A 110 1.30 -11.38 10.93
C ASN A 110 1.39 -11.60 9.41
N THR A 111 1.91 -10.62 8.67
CA THR A 111 1.87 -10.70 7.21
C THR A 111 3.03 -9.96 6.55
N TYR A 112 3.29 -10.32 5.30
CA TYR A 112 4.17 -9.58 4.40
C TYR A 112 3.33 -8.71 3.47
N VAL A 113 3.80 -7.48 3.26
CA VAL A 113 3.15 -6.48 2.41
C VAL A 113 4.14 -5.84 1.47
N LEU A 114 3.61 -5.14 0.48
CA LEU A 114 4.38 -4.30 -0.42
C LEU A 114 4.32 -2.85 0.01
N MET A 115 5.49 -2.24 0.16
CA MET A 115 5.68 -0.81 0.38
C MET A 115 6.14 -0.15 -0.92
N LEU A 116 5.50 0.96 -1.28
CA LEU A 116 5.78 1.73 -2.50
C LEU A 116 6.04 3.20 -2.16
N PRO A 117 6.68 3.98 -3.05
CA PRO A 117 6.65 5.43 -2.97
C PRO A 117 5.20 5.95 -2.95
N ASP A 118 4.95 6.99 -2.17
CA ASP A 118 3.68 7.71 -2.21
C ASP A 118 3.68 8.66 -3.42
N TYR A 119 3.03 8.24 -4.51
CA TYR A 119 2.96 9.04 -5.73
C TYR A 119 2.11 10.31 -5.61
N CYS A 120 1.46 10.54 -4.46
CA CYS A 120 0.85 11.83 -4.15
C CYS A 120 1.87 12.87 -3.65
N THR A 121 3.14 12.52 -3.55
CA THR A 121 4.25 13.39 -3.14
C THR A 121 5.25 13.58 -4.28
N LEU A 122 6.07 14.63 -4.22
CA LEU A 122 7.13 14.83 -5.20
C LEU A 122 8.24 13.78 -5.01
N PRO A 123 8.80 13.25 -6.11
CA PRO A 123 9.93 12.35 -6.00
C PRO A 123 11.17 13.08 -5.44
N PRO A 124 12.15 12.35 -4.86
CA PRO A 124 13.29 12.94 -4.15
C PRO A 124 14.07 14.00 -4.93
N ASP A 125 14.24 13.78 -6.23
CA ASP A 125 14.92 14.65 -7.20
C ASP A 125 14.16 15.96 -7.50
N LEU A 126 12.84 15.97 -7.27
CA LEU A 126 11.98 17.14 -7.46
C LEU A 126 11.60 17.81 -6.13
N LYS A 127 12.11 17.34 -4.99
CA LYS A 127 11.76 17.94 -3.68
C LYS A 127 12.13 19.40 -3.54
N MET A 128 13.13 19.89 -4.28
CA MET A 128 13.44 21.33 -4.28
C MET A 128 12.23 22.19 -4.70
N PHE A 129 11.26 21.63 -5.43
CA PHE A 129 10.06 22.32 -5.84
C PHE A 129 8.96 22.38 -4.77
N SER A 130 9.10 21.66 -3.64
CA SER A 130 8.05 21.62 -2.60
C SER A 130 7.81 22.96 -1.93
N SER A 131 8.76 23.89 -1.98
CA SER A 131 8.61 25.26 -1.45
C SER A 131 7.88 26.22 -2.38
N PHE A 132 7.66 25.85 -3.65
CA PHE A 132 7.10 26.75 -4.67
C PHE A 132 5.57 26.71 -4.72
N GLY A 133 4.93 25.73 -4.09
CA GLY A 133 3.48 25.60 -4.07
C GLY A 133 2.99 24.23 -3.63
N PRO A 134 1.66 24.02 -3.63
CA PRO A 134 1.08 22.74 -3.28
C PRO A 134 1.39 21.67 -4.35
N VAL A 135 1.57 20.43 -3.91
CA VAL A 135 1.70 19.27 -4.79
C VAL A 135 0.32 18.77 -5.18
N ILE A 136 0.09 18.59 -6.49
CA ILE A 136 -1.15 18.04 -7.04
C ILE A 136 -0.81 16.75 -7.77
N SER A 137 -1.49 15.66 -7.41
CA SER A 137 -1.38 14.36 -8.06
C SER A 137 -2.73 13.97 -8.65
N VAL A 138 -2.72 13.42 -9.86
CA VAL A 138 -3.92 12.96 -10.57
C VAL A 138 -3.78 11.48 -10.90
N GLU A 139 -4.70 10.66 -10.39
CA GLU A 139 -4.80 9.24 -10.73
C GLU A 139 -5.80 9.06 -11.87
N ILE A 140 -5.39 8.39 -12.95
CA ILE A 140 -6.26 8.06 -14.09
C ILE A 140 -6.27 6.55 -14.26
N LYS A 141 -7.47 5.96 -14.20
CA LYS A 141 -7.69 4.55 -14.51
C LYS A 141 -8.30 4.41 -15.89
N PHE A 142 -7.51 3.93 -16.84
CA PHE A 142 -8.00 3.59 -18.18
C PHE A 142 -8.85 2.31 -18.11
N LEU A 143 -10.02 2.33 -18.76
CA LEU A 143 -10.80 1.14 -19.03
C LEU A 143 -10.32 0.56 -20.36
N ILE A 144 -9.69 -0.61 -20.31
CA ILE A 144 -9.39 -1.36 -21.53
C ILE A 144 -10.69 -2.08 -21.89
N ALA A 145 -11.28 -1.67 -23.02
CA ALA A 145 -12.49 -2.25 -23.59
C ALA A 145 -12.19 -3.60 -24.28
#